data_AF-A0A7X9FRM6-F1
#
_entry.id   AF-A0A7X9FRM6-F1
#
_cell.length_a   1.000
_cell.length_b   1.000
_cell.length_c   1.000
_cell.angle_alpha   90.00
_cell.angle_beta   90.00
_cell.angle_gamma   90.00
#
_symmetry.space_group_name_H-M   'P 1'
#
loop_
_entity.id
_entity.type
_entity.pdbx_description
1 polymer ?
#
loop_
_entity_poly.entity_id
_entity_poly.type
_entity_poly.pdbx_seq_one_letter_code
_entity_poly.pdbx_strand_id
1 'polypeptide(L)'
;MNLQKCLKEGIGEKIFIFFLCYAVNLVPLSIVSAQSASEALSLLRQNVRERTLSNGMRVLMYRRGIAPVFSAILGVRVGSSDEVPGQTGISHLFEHMAFKGTRSIGSKDYEKEKLLLDELEKIASRTDGGKNLSEEMLQRWRTIHAQLSELWIPQAFSRLFEERGAVGLNASTGPELTQYYV
;
A
#
# COMPACT_ATOMS: atom_id res chain seq x y z
N MET A 1 -23.25 -69.63 -19.64
CA MET A 1 -23.83 -68.27 -19.50
C MET A 1 -22.69 -67.32 -19.18
N ASN A 2 -22.30 -66.48 -20.14
CA ASN A 2 -20.99 -65.83 -20.15
C ASN A 2 -21.04 -64.51 -19.35
N LEU A 3 -20.49 -64.49 -18.12
CA LEU A 3 -20.49 -63.32 -17.21
C LEU A 3 -19.88 -62.06 -17.84
N GLN A 4 -19.03 -62.20 -18.87
CA GLN A 4 -18.46 -61.08 -19.61
C GLN A 4 -19.47 -60.33 -20.50
N LYS A 5 -20.62 -60.95 -20.85
CA LYS A 5 -21.64 -60.30 -21.68
C LYS A 5 -22.52 -59.34 -20.87
N CYS A 6 -22.85 -59.68 -19.61
CA CYS A 6 -23.60 -58.80 -18.71
C CYS A 6 -22.82 -57.56 -18.23
N LEU A 7 -21.48 -57.62 -18.19
CA LEU A 7 -20.66 -56.48 -17.76
C LEU A 7 -20.54 -55.38 -18.83
N LYS A 8 -20.66 -55.71 -20.13
CA LYS A 8 -20.53 -54.70 -21.21
C LYS A 8 -21.79 -53.87 -21.44
N GLU A 9 -22.98 -54.42 -21.17
CA GLU A 9 -24.25 -53.74 -21.46
C GLU A 9 -24.63 -52.69 -20.39
N GLY A 10 -24.22 -52.87 -19.13
CA GLY A 10 -24.57 -51.92 -18.04
C GLY A 10 -23.53 -50.83 -17.74
N ILE A 11 -22.28 -50.97 -18.21
CA ILE A 11 -21.20 -50.00 -17.91
C ILE A 11 -21.30 -48.77 -18.82
N GLY A 12 -21.64 -48.95 -20.11
CA GLY A 12 -21.79 -47.83 -21.05
C GLY A 12 -22.93 -46.88 -20.68
N GLU A 13 -24.05 -47.44 -20.22
CA GLU A 13 -25.22 -46.65 -19.80
C GLU A 13 -24.95 -45.88 -18.50
N LYS A 14 -24.24 -46.48 -17.54
CA LYS A 14 -23.81 -45.80 -16.31
C LYS A 14 -22.78 -44.70 -16.57
N ILE A 15 -21.83 -44.92 -17.49
CA ILE A 15 -20.88 -43.89 -17.92
C ILE A 15 -21.61 -42.75 -18.62
N PHE A 16 -22.56 -43.06 -19.51
CA PHE A 16 -23.37 -42.05 -20.20
C PHE A 16 -24.23 -41.24 -19.23
N ILE A 17 -24.91 -41.88 -18.27
CA ILE A 17 -25.66 -41.20 -17.21
C ILE A 17 -24.73 -40.38 -16.32
N PHE A 18 -23.52 -40.86 -16.00
CA PHE A 18 -22.55 -40.09 -15.22
C PHE A 18 -22.07 -38.84 -15.97
N PHE A 19 -21.75 -38.94 -17.26
CA PHE A 19 -21.40 -37.79 -18.11
C PHE A 19 -22.58 -36.84 -18.33
N LEU A 20 -23.80 -37.37 -18.47
CA LEU A 20 -25.02 -36.57 -18.61
C LEU A 20 -25.34 -35.84 -17.30
N CYS A 21 -25.26 -36.50 -16.14
CA CYS A 21 -25.41 -35.87 -14.83
C CYS A 21 -24.27 -34.87 -14.55
N TYR A 22 -23.04 -35.16 -14.96
CA TYR A 22 -21.90 -34.25 -14.85
C TYR A 22 -22.13 -33.00 -15.72
N ALA A 23 -22.56 -33.18 -16.97
CA ALA A 23 -22.90 -32.07 -17.87
C ALA A 23 -24.11 -31.26 -17.38
N VAL A 24 -25.16 -31.93 -16.87
CA VAL A 24 -26.39 -31.29 -16.39
C VAL A 24 -26.20 -30.58 -15.04
N ASN A 25 -25.24 -30.98 -14.20
CA ASN A 25 -25.03 -30.36 -12.89
C ASN A 25 -23.81 -29.41 -12.84
N LEU A 26 -22.67 -29.71 -13.48
CA LEU A 26 -21.47 -28.86 -13.40
C LEU A 26 -21.40 -27.76 -14.47
N VAL A 27 -21.93 -27.99 -15.68
CA VAL A 27 -21.94 -26.97 -16.74
C VAL A 27 -22.85 -25.79 -16.37
N PRO A 28 -24.11 -25.96 -15.92
CA PRO A 28 -24.92 -24.82 -15.51
C PRO A 28 -24.37 -24.11 -14.27
N LEU A 29 -23.74 -24.82 -13.32
CA LEU A 29 -23.09 -24.18 -12.17
C LEU A 29 -21.92 -23.27 -12.59
N SER A 30 -21.15 -23.68 -13.59
CA SER A 30 -20.04 -22.90 -14.15
C SER A 30 -20.51 -21.71 -14.99
N ILE A 31 -21.64 -21.84 -15.70
CA ILE A 31 -22.24 -20.75 -16.47
C ILE A 31 -22.86 -19.69 -15.53
N VAL A 32 -23.56 -20.10 -14.48
CA VAL A 32 -24.13 -19.19 -13.48
C VAL A 32 -23.04 -18.41 -12.73
N SER A 33 -21.94 -19.07 -12.36
CA SER A 33 -20.80 -18.37 -11.73
C SER A 33 -20.12 -17.37 -12.67
N ALA A 34 -19.96 -17.71 -13.95
CA ALA A 34 -19.41 -16.80 -14.96
C ALA A 34 -20.31 -15.58 -15.24
N GLN A 35 -21.64 -15.78 -15.27
CA GLN A 35 -22.63 -14.71 -15.47
C GLN A 35 -22.54 -13.66 -14.34
N SER A 36 -22.51 -14.12 -13.07
CA SER A 36 -22.41 -13.23 -11.91
C SER A 36 -21.10 -12.43 -11.86
N ALA A 37 -19.97 -13.03 -12.27
CA ALA A 37 -18.70 -12.33 -12.35
C ALA A 37 -18.70 -11.24 -13.44
N SER A 38 -19.32 -11.52 -14.59
CA SER A 38 -19.46 -10.56 -15.70
C SER A 38 -20.32 -9.35 -15.31
N GLU A 39 -21.46 -9.60 -14.65
CA GLU A 39 -22.34 -8.55 -14.13
C GLU A 39 -21.64 -7.69 -13.07
N ALA A 40 -20.92 -8.30 -12.13
CA ALA A 40 -20.12 -7.57 -11.14
C ALA A 40 -19.05 -6.69 -11.79
N LEU A 41 -18.34 -7.21 -12.80
CA LEU A 41 -17.32 -6.45 -13.53
C LEU A 41 -17.92 -5.29 -14.33
N SER A 42 -19.10 -5.49 -14.93
CA SER A 42 -19.84 -4.44 -15.64
C SER A 42 -20.23 -3.31 -14.70
N LEU A 43 -20.78 -3.65 -13.52
CA LEU A 43 -21.13 -2.68 -12.47
C LEU A 43 -19.89 -1.90 -11.98
N LEU A 44 -18.76 -2.57 -11.80
CA LEU A 44 -17.50 -1.89 -11.45
C LEU A 44 -17.08 -0.90 -12.54
N ARG A 45 -17.03 -1.32 -13.81
CA ARG A 45 -16.63 -0.46 -14.94
C ARG A 45 -17.53 0.76 -15.10
N GLN A 46 -18.83 0.63 -14.89
CA GLN A 46 -19.77 1.75 -15.01
C GLN A 46 -19.58 2.81 -13.91
N ASN A 47 -19.18 2.38 -12.72
CA ASN A 47 -19.13 3.21 -11.51
C ASN A 47 -17.71 3.71 -11.16
N VAL A 48 -16.66 3.08 -11.70
CA VAL A 48 -15.29 3.61 -11.61
C VAL A 48 -15.12 4.77 -12.60
N ARG A 49 -14.57 5.87 -12.11
CA ARG A 49 -14.09 7.00 -12.92
C ARG A 49 -12.58 7.01 -12.88
N GLU A 50 -11.96 6.94 -14.06
CA GLU A 50 -10.53 7.07 -14.23
C GLU A 50 -10.18 8.45 -14.77
N ARG A 51 -9.13 9.06 -14.21
CA ARG A 51 -8.54 10.29 -14.74
C ARG A 51 -7.04 10.24 -14.60
N THR A 52 -6.33 10.69 -15.63
CA THR A 52 -4.90 11.00 -15.54
C THR A 52 -4.75 12.50 -15.36
N LEU A 53 -4.02 12.92 -14.33
CA LEU A 53 -3.72 14.32 -14.05
C LEU A 53 -2.61 14.82 -14.98
N SER A 54 -2.43 16.14 -15.06
CA SER A 54 -1.38 16.77 -15.89
C SER A 54 0.04 16.37 -15.50
N ASN A 55 0.26 15.96 -14.25
CA ASN A 55 1.54 15.44 -13.76
C ASN A 55 1.72 13.93 -13.99
N GLY A 56 0.80 13.27 -14.71
CA GLY A 56 0.86 11.83 -15.02
C GLY A 56 0.27 10.92 -13.94
N MET A 57 -0.18 11.45 -12.79
CA MET A 57 -0.81 10.62 -11.75
C MET A 57 -2.15 10.07 -12.24
N ARG A 58 -2.33 8.75 -12.11
CA ARG A 58 -3.60 8.07 -12.39
C ARG A 58 -4.45 8.04 -11.14
N VAL A 59 -5.70 8.47 -11.26
CA VAL A 59 -6.69 8.51 -10.19
C VAL A 59 -7.86 7.63 -10.60
N LEU A 60 -8.15 6.63 -9.77
CA LEU A 60 -9.32 5.78 -9.88
C LEU A 60 -10.27 6.12 -8.73
N MET A 61 -11.51 6.47 -9.06
CA MET A 61 -12.52 6.86 -8.08
C MET A 61 -13.76 6.00 -8.23
N TYR A 62 -14.24 5.46 -7.12
CA TYR A 62 -15.49 4.70 -7.06
C TYR A 62 -16.40 5.30 -5.99
N ARG A 63 -17.51 5.92 -6.41
CA ARG A 63 -18.44 6.56 -5.48
C ARG A 63 -19.39 5.53 -4.87
N ARG A 64 -19.40 5.42 -3.54
CA ARG A 64 -20.36 4.61 -2.78
C ARG A 64 -21.25 5.52 -1.95
N GLY A 65 -22.55 5.58 -2.26
CA GLY A 65 -23.51 6.43 -1.56
C GLY A 65 -24.11 5.82 -0.28
N ILE A 66 -23.48 4.80 0.30
CA ILE A 66 -24.06 4.00 1.40
C ILE A 66 -23.77 4.65 2.76
N ALA A 67 -22.60 5.29 2.91
CA ALA A 67 -22.18 5.98 4.11
C ALA A 67 -21.27 7.18 3.74
N PRO A 68 -21.23 8.25 4.54
CA PRO A 68 -20.39 9.43 4.29
C PRO A 68 -18.94 9.19 4.72
N VAL A 69 -18.35 8.09 4.25
CA VAL A 69 -16.95 7.71 4.49
C VAL A 69 -16.21 7.59 3.17
N PHE A 70 -14.90 7.78 3.21
CA PHE A 70 -14.03 7.51 2.07
C PHE A 70 -12.88 6.62 2.52
N SER A 71 -12.31 5.89 1.58
CA SER A 71 -11.01 5.23 1.73
C SER A 71 -10.16 5.59 0.52
N ALA A 72 -8.87 5.73 0.74
CA ALA A 72 -7.91 6.09 -0.29
C ALA A 72 -6.68 5.20 -0.20
N ILE A 73 -6.14 4.86 -1.37
CA ILE A 73 -4.84 4.20 -1.50
C ILE A 73 -4.00 5.06 -2.45
N LEU A 74 -2.85 5.51 -1.97
CA LEU A 74 -1.81 6.13 -2.77
C LEU A 74 -0.73 5.09 -3.04
N GLY A 75 -0.59 4.68 -4.30
CA GLY A 75 0.47 3.78 -4.74
C GLY A 75 1.60 4.54 -5.43
N VAL A 76 2.83 4.26 -5.03
CA VAL A 76 4.05 4.71 -5.70
C VAL A 76 4.72 3.47 -6.28
N ARG A 77 4.93 3.44 -7.60
CA ARG A 77 5.52 2.31 -8.32
C ARG A 77 7.05 2.29 -8.17
N VAL A 78 7.48 2.10 -6.93
CA VAL A 78 8.86 1.91 -6.46
C VAL A 78 8.78 0.93 -5.30
N GLY A 79 9.75 0.05 -5.17
CA GLY A 79 9.85 -0.89 -4.06
C GLY A 79 11.27 -1.40 -3.83
N SER A 80 11.41 -2.52 -3.14
CA SER A 80 12.73 -3.08 -2.82
C SER A 80 13.51 -3.56 -4.05
N SER A 81 12.86 -3.82 -5.19
CA SER A 81 13.54 -4.20 -6.44
C SER A 81 14.23 -3.03 -7.13
N ASP A 82 13.85 -1.80 -6.78
CA ASP A 82 14.46 -0.57 -7.31
C ASP A 82 15.68 -0.13 -6.47
N GLU A 83 16.01 -0.85 -5.40
CA GLU A 83 17.11 -0.52 -4.50
C GLU A 83 18.47 -0.91 -5.08
N VAL A 84 19.49 -0.13 -4.73
CA VAL A 84 20.88 -0.42 -5.09
C VAL A 84 21.48 -1.41 -4.09
N PRO A 85 22.18 -2.47 -4.54
CA PRO A 85 22.90 -3.36 -3.63
C PRO A 85 23.82 -2.58 -2.67
N GLY A 86 23.77 -2.91 -1.38
CA GLY A 86 24.48 -2.17 -0.34
C GLY A 86 23.71 -0.97 0.25
N GLN A 87 22.56 -0.60 -0.32
CA GLN A 87 21.61 0.39 0.21
C GLN A 87 20.21 -0.21 0.41
N THR A 88 20.15 -1.49 0.79
CA THR A 88 18.91 -2.23 0.93
C THR A 88 18.07 -1.76 2.11
N GLY A 89 16.75 -1.75 1.97
CA GLY A 89 15.78 -1.31 2.97
C GLY A 89 15.47 0.18 2.94
N ILE A 90 16.06 0.95 2.02
CA ILE A 90 15.84 2.40 1.92
C ILE A 90 14.40 2.75 1.49
N SER A 91 13.77 1.92 0.64
CA SER A 91 12.37 2.09 0.24
C SER A 91 11.45 1.99 1.46
N HIS A 92 11.64 0.95 2.28
CA HIS A 92 10.91 0.75 3.53
C HIS A 92 11.24 1.85 4.55
N LEU A 93 12.49 2.32 4.64
CA LEU A 93 12.83 3.48 5.48
C LEU A 93 12.05 4.72 5.06
N PHE A 94 12.00 5.05 3.77
CA PHE A 94 11.24 6.19 3.26
C PHE A 94 9.74 6.06 3.51
N GLU A 95 9.19 4.84 3.46
CA GLU A 95 7.82 4.56 3.87
C GLU A 95 7.56 5.02 5.32
N HIS A 96 8.42 4.62 6.27
CA HIS A 96 8.30 5.06 7.67
C HIS A 96 8.48 6.57 7.82
N MET A 97 9.41 7.17 7.07
CA MET A 97 9.70 8.60 7.15
C MET A 97 8.55 9.47 6.64
N ALA A 98 7.70 8.96 5.73
CA ALA A 98 6.52 9.67 5.25
C ALA A 98 5.54 10.06 6.38
N PHE A 99 5.56 9.33 7.50
CA PHE A 99 4.70 9.61 8.67
C PHE A 99 5.32 10.55 9.71
N LYS A 100 6.60 10.92 9.56
CA LYS A 100 7.33 11.70 10.59
C LYS A 100 7.14 13.20 10.50
N GLY A 101 6.49 13.69 9.45
CA GLY A 101 6.12 15.08 9.28
C GLY A 101 6.32 15.56 7.85
N THR A 102 5.84 16.76 7.58
CA THR A 102 6.03 17.53 6.36
C THR A 102 6.37 18.97 6.73
N ARG A 103 6.54 19.84 5.74
CA ARG A 103 6.73 21.28 5.99
C ARG A 103 5.54 21.94 6.70
N SER A 104 4.36 21.33 6.65
CA SER A 104 3.12 21.88 7.20
C SER A 104 2.53 21.07 8.36
N ILE A 105 3.04 19.85 8.62
CA ILE A 105 2.52 18.94 9.65
C ILE A 105 3.69 18.36 10.43
N GLY A 106 3.67 18.42 11.76
CA GLY A 106 4.72 17.81 12.60
C GLY A 106 5.79 18.77 13.10
N SER A 107 5.66 20.07 12.78
CA SER A 107 6.55 21.13 13.24
C SER A 107 5.76 22.32 13.76
N LYS A 108 6.21 22.92 14.87
CA LYS A 108 5.68 24.20 15.39
C LYS A 108 6.15 25.40 14.56
N ASP A 109 7.34 25.31 13.96
CA ASP A 109 7.97 26.35 13.15
C ASP A 109 8.97 25.70 12.19
N TYR A 110 8.52 25.39 10.97
CA TYR A 110 9.34 24.70 9.98
C TYR A 110 10.51 25.54 9.48
N GLU A 111 10.38 26.87 9.42
CA GLU A 111 11.46 27.72 8.93
C GLU A 111 12.64 27.69 9.90
N LYS A 112 12.37 27.74 11.20
CA LYS A 112 13.40 27.57 12.23
C LYS A 112 13.96 26.15 12.27
N GLU A 113 13.09 25.14 12.16
CA GLU A 113 13.50 23.74 12.14
C GLU A 113 14.44 23.45 10.97
N LYS A 114 14.10 23.95 9.77
CA LYS A 114 14.90 23.78 8.56
C LYS A 114 16.32 24.32 8.75
N LEU A 115 16.48 25.50 9.35
CA LEU A 115 17.82 26.06 9.59
C LEU A 115 18.68 25.16 10.49
N LEU A 116 18.06 24.56 11.51
CA LEU A 116 18.72 23.62 12.43
C LEU A 116 19.06 22.29 11.74
N LEU A 117 18.16 21.75 10.91
CA LEU A 117 18.40 20.55 10.12
C LEU A 117 19.52 20.76 9.10
N ASP A 118 19.54 21.90 8.40
CA ASP A 118 20.60 22.26 7.45
C ASP A 118 21.97 22.36 8.15
N GLU A 119 22.01 22.83 9.39
CA GLU A 119 23.25 22.85 10.19
C GLU A 119 23.66 21.45 10.65
N LEU A 120 22.70 20.63 11.08
CA LEU A 120 22.94 19.24 11.46
C LEU A 120 23.52 18.43 10.29
N GLU A 121 22.99 18.63 9.08
CA GLU A 121 23.49 18.01 7.85
C GLU A 121 24.93 18.42 7.53
N LYS A 122 25.28 19.70 7.71
CA LYS A 122 26.66 20.19 7.55
C LYS A 122 27.62 19.55 8.56
N ILE A 123 27.17 19.29 9.78
CA ILE A 123 27.98 18.57 10.77
C ILE A 123 28.10 17.09 10.38
N ALA A 124 26.98 16.45 10.04
CA ALA A 124 26.93 15.03 9.71
C ALA A 124 27.80 14.68 8.49
N SER A 125 27.76 15.51 7.44
CA SER A 125 28.56 15.34 6.22
C SER A 125 30.07 15.43 6.46
N ARG A 126 30.50 16.09 7.55
CA ARG A 126 31.92 16.21 7.92
C ARG A 126 32.40 15.14 8.90
N THR A 127 31.49 14.34 9.45
CA THR A 127 31.77 13.49 10.63
C THR A 127 31.35 12.03 10.46
N ASP A 128 31.21 11.57 9.21
CA ASP A 128 30.69 10.22 8.89
C ASP A 128 29.34 9.94 9.57
N GLY A 129 28.41 10.89 9.45
CA GLY A 129 27.08 10.78 10.06
C GLY A 129 27.08 10.98 11.58
N GLY A 130 28.03 11.74 12.13
CA GLY A 130 28.11 12.04 13.57
C GLY A 130 28.97 11.08 14.37
N LYS A 131 29.74 10.18 13.74
CA LYS A 131 30.65 9.25 14.44
C LYS A 131 31.93 9.91 14.94
N ASN A 132 32.46 10.87 14.17
CA ASN A 132 33.74 11.51 14.43
C ASN A 132 33.57 13.00 14.79
N LEU A 133 32.92 13.27 15.92
CA LEU A 133 32.66 14.64 16.39
C LEU A 133 33.80 15.12 17.30
N SER A 134 34.31 16.34 17.05
CA SER A 134 35.12 17.04 18.07
C SER A 134 34.23 17.44 19.25
N GLU A 135 34.83 17.76 20.40
CA GLU A 135 34.07 18.16 21.60
C GLU A 135 33.15 19.36 21.34
N GLU A 136 33.63 20.34 20.56
CA GLU A 136 32.84 21.49 20.13
C GLU A 136 31.66 21.08 19.25
N MET A 137 31.89 20.22 18.25
CA MET A 137 30.84 19.74 17.35
C MET A 137 29.81 18.90 18.11
N LEU A 138 30.25 18.09 19.09
CA LEU A 138 29.37 17.29 19.93
C LEU A 138 28.46 18.18 20.79
N GLN A 139 29.01 19.24 21.38
CA GLN A 139 28.22 20.20 22.15
C GLN A 139 27.20 20.92 21.26
N ARG A 140 27.60 21.31 20.04
CA ARG A 140 26.69 21.94 19.08
C ARG A 140 25.61 20.96 18.61
N TRP A 141 25.98 19.72 18.28
CA TRP A 141 25.08 18.64 17.91
C TRP A 141 23.99 18.41 18.95
N ARG A 142 24.37 18.28 20.23
CA ARG A 142 23.43 18.13 21.36
C ARG A 142 22.49 19.33 21.48
N THR A 143 23.02 20.55 21.32
CA THR A 143 22.23 21.78 21.37
C THR A 143 21.19 21.81 20.26
N ILE A 144 21.57 21.49 19.03
CA ILE A 144 20.66 21.43 17.87
C ILE A 144 19.57 20.40 18.13
N HIS A 145 19.89 19.19 18.61
CA HIS A 145 18.89 18.18 18.92
C HIS A 145 17.89 18.63 20.00
N ALA A 146 18.35 19.30 21.05
CA ALA A 146 17.47 19.86 22.07
C ALA A 146 16.51 20.90 21.46
N GLN A 147 17.02 21.79 20.59
CA GLN A 147 16.20 22.78 19.90
C GLN A 147 15.20 22.16 18.93
N LEU A 148 15.60 21.13 18.18
CA LEU A 148 14.71 20.38 17.28
C LEU A 148 13.59 19.67 18.05
N SER A 149 13.90 19.09 19.21
CA SER A 149 12.90 18.43 20.07
C SER A 149 11.79 19.37 20.53
N GLU A 150 12.09 20.66 20.74
CA GLU A 150 11.09 21.65 21.12
C GLU A 150 10.16 22.03 19.96
N LEU A 151 10.64 21.92 18.72
CA LEU A 151 9.88 22.24 17.50
C LEU A 151 9.05 21.07 17.01
N TRP A 152 9.51 19.84 17.24
CA TRP A 152 8.85 18.63 16.78
C TRP A 152 7.51 18.40 17.48
N ILE A 153 6.50 18.03 16.70
CA ILE A 153 5.19 17.61 17.19
C ILE A 153 5.06 16.10 16.95
N PRO A 154 5.23 15.26 17.97
CA PRO A 154 5.22 13.81 17.81
C PRO A 154 3.90 13.31 17.20
N GLN A 155 4.00 12.41 16.23
CA GLN A 155 2.85 11.71 15.62
C GLN A 155 1.77 12.67 15.08
N ALA A 156 2.13 13.90 14.72
CA ALA A 156 1.16 14.91 14.25
C ALA A 156 0.37 14.41 13.04
N PHE A 157 1.02 13.68 12.13
CA PHE A 157 0.37 13.14 10.94
C PHE A 157 -0.73 12.14 11.31
N SER A 158 -0.42 11.09 12.07
CA SER A 158 -1.41 10.06 12.45
C SER A 158 -2.53 10.65 13.31
N ARG A 159 -2.20 11.49 14.30
CA ARG A 159 -3.20 12.15 15.15
C ARG A 159 -4.19 13.00 14.35
N LEU A 160 -3.71 13.72 13.32
CA LEU A 160 -4.56 14.53 12.46
C LEU A 160 -5.66 13.71 11.77
N PHE A 161 -5.32 12.49 11.34
CA PHE A 161 -6.25 11.55 10.72
C PHE A 161 -7.19 10.92 11.76
N GLU A 162 -6.65 10.44 12.88
CA GLU A 162 -7.42 9.83 13.98
C GLU A 162 -8.45 10.79 14.57
N GLU A 163 -8.08 12.05 14.83
CA GLU A 163 -8.97 13.11 15.34
C GLU A 163 -10.13 13.43 14.36
N ARG A 164 -9.96 13.07 13.07
CA ARG A 164 -11.00 13.19 12.03
C ARG A 164 -11.76 11.89 11.77
N GLY A 165 -11.58 10.88 12.63
CA GLY A 165 -12.30 9.61 12.57
C GLY A 165 -11.71 8.62 11.57
N ALA A 166 -10.50 8.84 11.07
CA ALA A 166 -9.82 7.83 10.25
C ALA A 166 -9.45 6.61 11.11
N VAL A 167 -9.53 5.43 10.49
CA VAL A 167 -9.13 4.16 11.10
C VAL A 167 -8.27 3.39 10.10
N GLY A 168 -7.27 2.66 10.59
CA GLY A 168 -6.45 1.80 9.73
C GLY A 168 -5.47 2.54 8.81
N LEU A 169 -5.11 3.79 9.12
CA LEU A 169 -4.02 4.49 8.44
C LEU A 169 -2.73 3.66 8.54
N ASN A 170 -2.18 3.25 7.41
CA ASN A 170 -0.98 2.43 7.37
C ASN A 170 -0.28 2.51 5.99
N ALA A 171 0.83 1.82 5.87
CA ALA A 171 1.56 1.66 4.62
C ALA A 171 2.19 0.27 4.50
N SER A 172 2.69 -0.04 3.31
CA SER A 172 3.51 -1.23 3.07
C SER A 172 4.40 -1.02 1.86
N THR A 173 5.59 -1.61 1.91
CA THR A 173 6.56 -1.62 0.82
C THR A 173 6.82 -3.04 0.36
N GLY A 174 6.51 -3.31 -0.90
CA GLY A 174 6.82 -4.56 -1.59
C GLY A 174 7.97 -4.40 -2.60
N PRO A 175 8.18 -5.41 -3.46
CA PRO A 175 9.24 -5.36 -4.48
C PRO A 175 9.08 -4.26 -5.52
N GLU A 176 7.84 -3.94 -5.92
CA GLU A 176 7.55 -3.00 -7.04
C GLU A 176 6.60 -1.86 -6.66
N LEU A 177 6.11 -1.86 -5.41
CA LEU A 177 5.06 -0.95 -4.96
C LEU A 177 5.23 -0.61 -3.49
N THR A 178 5.26 0.68 -3.19
CA THR A 178 4.99 1.23 -1.88
C THR A 178 3.61 1.86 -1.89
N GLN A 179 2.76 1.49 -0.94
CA GLN A 179 1.39 1.99 -0.85
C GLN A 179 1.10 2.56 0.53
N TYR A 180 0.33 3.65 0.57
CA TYR A 180 -0.19 4.30 1.76
C TYR A 180 -1.71 4.29 1.69
N TYR A 181 -2.38 3.93 2.78
CA TYR A 181 -3.82 3.76 2.76
C TYR A 181 -4.49 4.15 4.05
N VAL A 182 -5.75 4.57 3.92
CA VAL A 182 -6.66 4.99 4.99
C VAL A 182 -8.11 4.76 4.57
#